data_AF-A0A933B2H1-F1
#
_entry.id   AF-A0A933B2H1-F1
#
_cell.length_a   1.000
_cell.length_b   1.000
_cell.length_c   1.000
_cell.angle_alpha   90.00
_cell.angle_beta   90.00
_cell.angle_gamma   90.00
#
_symmetry.space_group_name_H-M   'P 1'
#
loop_
_entity.id
_entity.type
_entity.pdbx_description
1 polymer ?
#
loop_
_entity_poly.entity_id
_entity_poly.type
_entity_poly.pdbx_seq_one_letter_code
_entity_poly.pdbx_strand_id
1 'polypeptide(L)' 'GTGLGLSLVYEMIQKHGGQIAFETKSERGTVFHVWLPVLSQP' A
#
# COMPACT_ATOMS: atom_id res chain seq x y z
N GLY A 1 1.79 10.58 14.71
CA GLY A 1 1.38 10.96 13.34
C GLY A 1 -0.08 10.63 13.15
N THR A 2 -0.85 11.47 12.48
CA THR A 2 -2.32 11.43 12.40
C THR A 2 -2.91 10.32 11.51
N GLY A 3 -2.11 9.36 11.03
CA GLY A 3 -2.57 8.28 10.15
C GLY A 3 -2.83 8.71 8.69
N LEU A 4 -2.76 10.00 8.38
CA LEU A 4 -3.07 10.55 7.05
C LEU A 4 -2.16 10.03 5.92
N GLY A 5 -0.90 9.74 6.22
CA GLY A 5 0.04 9.29 5.20
C GLY A 5 -0.35 7.95 4.59
N LEU A 6 -0.70 6.97 5.43
CA LEU A 6 -1.04 5.62 4.96
C LEU A 6 -2.42 5.58 4.30
N SER A 7 -3.37 6.42 4.72
CA SER A 7 -4.67 6.53 4.05
C SER A 7 -4.53 7.09 2.63
N LEU A 8 -3.67 8.10 2.43
CA LEU A 8 -3.39 8.65 1.09
C LEU A 8 -2.72 7.61 0.19
N VAL A 9 -1.76 6.85 0.73
CA VAL A 9 -1.10 5.75 -0.01
C VAL A 9 -2.11 4.68 -0.41
N TYR A 10 -3.00 4.29 0.50
CA TYR A 10 -4.07 3.33 0.21
C TYR A 10 -4.96 3.81 -0.93
N GLU A 11 -5.45 5.06 -0.88
CA GLU A 11 -6.26 5.64 -1.94
C GLU A 11 -5.55 5.69 -3.30
N MET A 12 -4.27 6.08 -3.31
CA MET A 12 -3.48 6.12 -4.55
C MET A 12 -3.37 4.73 -5.16
N ILE A 13 -3.03 3.72 -4.36
CA ILE A 13 -2.87 2.35 -4.85
C ILE A 13 -4.20 1.82 -5.42
N GLN A 14 -5.32 2.06 -4.74
CA GLN A 14 -6.65 1.67 -5.23
C GLN A 14 -7.02 2.38 -6.55
N LYS A 15 -6.76 3.69 -6.66
CA LYS A 15 -7.01 4.48 -7.88
C LYS A 15 -6.21 3.97 -9.09
N HIS A 16 -5.05 3.38 -8.84
CA HIS A 16 -4.20 2.78 -9.88
C HIS A 16 -4.50 1.29 -10.11
N GLY A 17 -5.59 0.75 -9.56
CA GLY A 17 -5.95 -0.66 -9.69
C GLY A 17 -4.98 -1.62 -9.00
N GLY A 18 -4.20 -1.11 -8.05
CA GLY A 18 -3.21 -1.86 -7.29
C GLY A 18 -3.74 -2.41 -5.98
N GLN A 19 -2.85 -3.10 -5.26
CA GLN A 19 -3.12 -3.70 -3.96
C GLN A 19 -1.97 -3.40 -2.98
N ILE A 20 -2.30 -3.31 -1.70
CA ILE A 20 -1.33 -3.17 -0.61
C ILE A 20 -1.62 -4.20 0.47
N ALA A 21 -0.57 -4.84 0.98
CA ALA A 21 -0.60 -5.70 2.15
C ALA A 21 0.54 -5.32 3.10
N PHE A 22 0.50 -5.80 4.33
CA PHE A 22 1.60 -5.64 5.27
C PHE A 22 1.81 -6.88 6.11
N GLU A 23 3.07 -7.11 6.45
CA GLU A 23 3.49 -8.11 7.42
C GLU A 23 4.19 -7.39 8.56
N THR A 24 3.80 -7.69 9.80
CA THR A 24 4.48 -7.16 10.98
C THR A 24 5.12 -8.30 11.76
N LYS A 25 6.36 -8.07 12.21
CA LYS A 25 7.05 -8.97 13.13
C LYS A 25 7.39 -8.15 14.37
N SER A 26 6.88 -8.58 15.52
CA SER A 26 7.21 -7.98 16.81
C SER A 26 8.73 -7.84 16.93
N GLU A 27 9.18 -6.68 17.43
CA GLU A 27 10.60 -6.32 17.57
C GLU A 27 11.41 -6.14 16.27
N ARG A 28 10.80 -6.26 15.07
CA ARG A 28 11.49 -6.04 13.78
C ARG A 28 10.84 -5.02 12.86
N GLY A 29 9.65 -4.52 13.23
CA GLY A 29 8.90 -3.55 12.46
C GLY A 29 7.92 -4.17 11.47
N THR A 30 7.52 -3.38 10.48
CA THR A 30 6.45 -3.72 9.52
C THR A 30 6.95 -3.55 8.10
N VAL A 31 6.72 -4.55 7.26
CA VAL A 31 7.01 -4.53 5.82
C VAL A 31 5.69 -4.32 5.08
N PHE A 32 5.67 -3.36 4.17
CA PHE A 32 4.54 -3.13 3.27
C PHE A 32 4.88 -3.67 1.88
N HIS A 33 3.93 -4.42 1.31
CA HIS A 33 4.01 -4.96 -0.03
C HIS A 33 2.98 -4.25 -0.90
N VAL A 34 3.43 -3.71 -2.04
CA VAL A 34 2.59 -2.97 -2.99
C VAL A 34 2.69 -3.64 -4.35
N TRP A 35 1.54 -3.92 -4.96
CA TRP A 35 1.42 -4.44 -6.31
C TRP A 35 0.65 -3.44 -7.16
N LEU A 36 1.20 -3.14 -8.34
CA LEU A 36 0.56 -2.28 -9.33
C LEU A 36 0.45 -3.05 -10.65
N PRO A 37 -0.63 -2.84 -11.43
CA PRO A 37 -0.70 -3.32 -12.80
C PRO A 37 0.50 -2.81 -13.62
N VAL A 38 1.12 -3.67 -14.41
CA VAL A 38 2.24 -3.29 -15.31
C VAL A 38 1.75 -2.40 -16.44
N LEU A 39 0.49 -2.58 -16.84
CA LEU A 39 -0.23 -1.75 -17.80
C LEU A 39 -1.53 -1.29 -17.14
N SER A 40 -1.84 0.00 -17.28
CA SER A 40 -3.16 0.53 -16.95
C SER A 40 -4.22 -0.18 -17.80
N GLN A 41 -5.32 -0.56 -17.17
CA GLN A 41 -6.47 -1.10 -17.91
C GLN A 41 -6.90 -0.06 -18.97
N PRO A 42 -7.21 -0.49 -20.21
CA PRO A 42 -7.61 0.41 -21.29
C PRO A 42 -8.90 1.17 -20.97
#